data_AF-A0A2P2IYB0-F1
#
_entry.id   AF-A0A2P2IYB0-F1
#
_cell.length_a   1.000
_cell.length_b   1.000
_cell.length_c   1.000
_cell.angle_alpha   90.00
_cell.angle_beta   90.00
_cell.angle_gamma   90.00
#
_symmetry.space_group_name_H-M   'P 1'
#
loop_
_entity.id
_entity.type
_entity.pdbx_description
1 polymer ?
#
loop_
_entity_poly.entity_id
_entity_poly.type
_entity_poly.pdbx_seq_one_letter_code
_entity_poly.pdbx_strand_id
1 'polypeptide(L)' 'MAWRQQLSKNVKELRILLCQSCPWSSSTRAFVEKNYRDLKDFNPKLPILIRECRGIEPQLWA' A
#
# COMPACT_ATOMS: atom_id res chain seq x y z
N MET A 1 15.07 -1.01 -9.59
CA MET A 1 13.73 -1.22 -8.98
C MET A 1 13.39 -2.71 -8.92
N ALA A 2 14.21 -3.53 -8.25
CA ALA A 2 14.05 -4.99 -8.25
C ALA A 2 13.10 -5.51 -7.15
N TRP A 3 13.02 -4.77 -6.03
CA TRP A 3 12.25 -5.19 -4.86
C TRP A 3 10.73 -5.27 -5.13
N ARG A 4 10.19 -4.41 -6.00
CA ARG A 4 8.75 -4.40 -6.31
C ARG A 4 8.26 -5.73 -6.88
N GLN A 5 9.05 -6.40 -7.72
CA GLN A 5 8.70 -7.70 -8.30
C GLN A 5 8.91 -8.87 -7.32
N GLN A 6 9.74 -8.69 -6.29
CA GLN A 6 10.01 -9.73 -5.29
C GLN A 6 8.92 -9.79 -4.21
N LEU A 7 8.07 -8.77 -4.08
CA LEU A 7 6.97 -8.75 -3.11
C LEU A 7 6.03 -9.94 -3.29
N SER A 8 5.62 -10.25 -4.52
CA SER A 8 4.73 -11.39 -4.80
C SER A 8 5.33 -12.77 -4.48
N LYS A 9 6.66 -12.88 -4.30
CA LYS A 9 7.32 -14.14 -3.95
C LYS A 9 7.27 -14.43 -2.46
N ASN A 10 7.32 -13.39 -1.63
CA ASN A 10 7.52 -13.51 -0.18
C ASN A 10 6.29 -13.11 0.63
N VAL A 11 5.36 -12.37 0.04
CA VAL A 11 4.19 -11.79 0.71
C VAL A 11 2.93 -12.33 0.05
N LYS A 12 1.95 -12.74 0.87
CA LYS A 12 0.66 -13.25 0.38
C LYS A 12 -0.36 -12.15 0.19
N GLU A 13 -0.29 -11.09 1.00
CA GLU A 13 -1.18 -9.95 0.93
C GLU A 13 -0.48 -8.70 1.44
N LEU A 14 -0.79 -7.54 0.85
CA LEU A 14 -0.30 -6.26 1.36
C LEU A 14 -1.50 -5.43 1.80
N ARG A 15 -1.60 -5.07 3.07
CA ARG A 15 -2.67 -4.21 3.57
C ARG A 15 -2.10 -2.86 4.01
N ILE A 16 -2.62 -1.80 3.41
CA ILE A 16 -2.25 -0.42 3.71
C ILE A 16 -3.44 0.21 4.44
N LEU A 17 -3.28 0.47 5.73
CA LEU A 17 -4.22 1.23 6.53
C LEU A 17 -3.84 2.69 6.45
N LEU A 18 -4.77 3.55 6.04
CA LEU A 18 -4.54 4.99 5.96
C LEU A 18 -5.78 5.78 6.33
N CYS A 19 -5.58 7.03 6.74
CA CYS A 19 -6.65 7.98 6.97
C CYS A 19 -6.78 8.96 5.80
N GLN A 20 -8.01 9.27 5.38
CA GLN A 20 -8.29 10.18 4.26
C GLN A 20 -7.99 11.65 4.60
N SER A 21 -8.39 12.08 5.80
CA SER A 21 -8.42 13.50 6.17
C SER A 21 -7.26 13.96 7.04
N CYS A 22 -6.63 13.03 7.75
CA CYS A 22 -5.65 13.40 8.75
C CYS A 22 -4.29 13.81 8.12
N PRO A 23 -3.56 14.75 8.75
CA PRO A 23 -2.27 15.22 8.23
C PRO A 23 -1.17 14.16 8.34
N TRP A 24 -1.19 13.33 9.39
CA TRP A 24 -0.18 12.29 9.60
C TRP A 24 -0.20 11.16 8.56
N SER A 25 -1.35 10.93 7.91
CA SER A 25 -1.49 9.94 6.82
C SER A 25 -1.25 10.54 5.41
N SER A 26 -0.89 11.82 5.31
CA SER A 26 -0.68 12.51 4.03
C SER A 26 0.42 11.86 3.17
N SER A 27 1.53 11.48 3.81
CA SER A 27 2.65 10.80 3.13
C SER A 27 2.25 9.44 2.56
N THR A 28 1.48 8.66 3.32
CA THR A 28 0.96 7.35 2.89
C THR A 28 -0.01 7.48 1.73
N ARG A 29 -0.87 8.52 1.73
CA ARG A 29 -1.76 8.82 0.59
C ARG A 29 -0.98 9.12 -0.68
N ALA A 30 0.01 10.01 -0.59
CA ALA A 30 0.88 10.33 -1.73
C ALA A 30 1.68 9.12 -2.22
N PHE A 31 2.08 8.21 -1.33
CA PHE A 31 2.74 6.96 -1.70
C PHE A 31 1.81 6.05 -2.50
N VAL A 32 0.56 5.86 -2.05
CA VAL A 32 -0.43 5.04 -2.74
C VAL A 32 -0.74 5.62 -4.12
N GLU A 33 -1.01 6.92 -4.23
CA GLU A 33 -1.32 7.57 -5.52
C GLU A 33 -0.21 7.38 -6.57
N LYS A 34 1.06 7.50 -6.15
CA LYS A 34 2.19 7.42 -7.08
C LYS A 34 2.64 5.99 -7.38
N ASN A 35 2.54 5.07 -6.42
CA ASN A 35 3.17 3.74 -6.53
C ASN A 35 2.16 2.60 -6.74
N TYR A 36 0.87 2.79 -6.47
CA TYR A 36 -0.10 1.69 -6.52
C TYR A 36 -0.19 1.04 -7.89
N ARG A 37 -0.19 1.84 -8.96
CA ARG A 37 -0.24 1.35 -10.35
C ARG A 37 0.94 0.44 -10.65
N ASP A 38 2.15 0.94 -10.43
CA ASP A 38 3.38 0.17 -10.66
C ASP A 38 3.40 -1.12 -9.83
N LEU A 39 3.02 -1.05 -8.54
CA LEU A 39 3.01 -2.22 -7.66
C LEU A 39 2.06 -3.32 -8.15
N LYS A 40 0.90 -2.92 -8.69
CA LYS A 40 -0.09 -3.85 -9.23
C LYS A 40 0.30 -4.40 -10.60
N ASP A 41 0.87 -3.57 -11.46
CA ASP A 41 1.36 -3.96 -12.79
C ASP A 41 2.49 -5.00 -12.67
N PHE A 42 3.40 -4.83 -11.72
CA PHE A 42 4.48 -5.80 -11.46
C PHE A 42 4.03 -7.04 -10.69
N ASN A 43 2.90 -7.00 -9.97
CA ASN A 43 2.43 -8.12 -9.13
C ASN A 43 0.92 -8.36 -9.30
N PRO A 44 0.46 -8.84 -10.47
CA PRO A 44 -0.97 -9.00 -10.74
C PRO A 44 -1.67 -10.02 -9.82
N LYS A 45 -0.92 -10.97 -9.25
CA LYS A 45 -1.43 -12.00 -8.34
C LYS A 45 -1.42 -11.60 -6.86
N LEU A 46 -0.75 -10.51 -6.50
CA LEU A 46 -0.64 -10.06 -5.11
C LEU A 46 -1.85 -9.20 -4.75
N PRO A 47 -2.70 -9.61 -3.79
CA PRO A 47 -3.77 -8.76 -3.30
C PRO A 47 -3.20 -7.59 -2.50
N ILE A 48 -3.28 -6.39 -3.08
CA ILE A 48 -2.95 -5.12 -2.41
C ILE A 48 -4.27 -4.47 -1.96
N LEU A 49 -4.51 -4.47 -0.65
CA LEU A 49 -5.71 -3.95 -0.01
C LEU A 49 -5.44 -2.57 0.59
N ILE A 50 -6.15 -1.56 0.10
CA ILE A 50 -6.18 -0.24 0.72
C ILE A 50 -7.38 -0.19 1.65
N ARG A 51 -7.14 0.12 2.92
CA ARG A 51 -8.16 0.23 3.97
C ARG A 51 -8.14 1.64 4.52
N GLU A 52 -9.18 2.38 4.17
CA GLU A 52 -9.36 3.76 4.58
C GLU A 52 -10.18 3.80 5.86
N CYS A 53 -9.63 4.40 6.92
CA CYS A 53 -10.26 4.50 8.23
C CYS A 53 -10.05 5.90 8.82
N ARG A 54 -10.97 6.39 9.66
CA ARG A 54 -10.85 7.71 10.29
C ARG A 54 -10.11 7.61 11.64
N GLY A 55 -9.15 8.49 11.87
CA GLY A 55 -8.45 8.59 13.16
C GLY A 55 -7.40 7.50 13.42
N ILE A 56 -7.00 6.73 12.40
CA ILE A 56 -5.99 5.67 12.52
C ILE A 56 -4.63 6.18 12.03
N GLU A 57 -3.56 5.75 12.71
CA GLU A 57 -2.19 5.95 12.25
C GLU A 57 -1.89 5.06 11.03
N PRO A 58 -1.17 5.56 10.01
CA PRO A 58 -0.86 4.79 8.83
C PRO A 58 -0.05 3.55 9.20
N GLN A 59 -0.56 2.37 8.85
CA GLN A 59 0.07 1.09 9.15
C GLN A 59 0.14 0.22 7.89
N LEU A 60 1.19 -0.58 7.81
CA LEU A 60 1.43 -1.53 6.73
C LEU A 60 1.47 -2.94 7.32
N TRP A 61 0.67 -3.84 6.75
CA TRP A 61 0.65 -5.25 7.09
C TRP A 61 1.00 -6.06 5.84
N ALA A 62 1.77 -7.14 6.01
CA ALA A 62 2.26 -8.01 4.94
C ALA A 62 2.16 -9.48 5.37
#